data_AF-W3VH22-F1
#
_entry.id   AF-W3VH22-F1
#
_cell.length_a   1.000
_cell.length_b   1.000
_cell.length_c   1.000
_cell.angle_alpha   90.00
_cell.angle_beta   90.00
_cell.angle_gamma   90.00
#
_symmetry.space_group_name_H-M   'P 1'
#
loop_
_entity.id
_entity.type
_entity.pdbx_description
1 polymer ?
#
loop_
_entity_poly.entity_id
_entity_poly.type
_entity_poly.pdbx_seq_one_letter_code
_entity_poly.pdbx_strand_id
1 'polypeptide(L)'
;MASGSKYEELIAEDVAYHKASTPLEDMPSCTNMFDKWAQCFALGPQIKAVYRYGGLQDCRDKLDDFKFCLTMKGMSPEEKYETWIRRKAEKTASQRLGRESSENVWQIRRETRTNAASNPPSIFRPPLLGLTLTRASIPPAFFGEMAGWAQWGRLDLGSGSATGALKR
;
A
#
# COMPACT_ATOMS: atom_id res chain seq x y z
N MET A 1 23.47 14.66 -10.94
CA MET A 1 22.72 15.88 -10.59
C MET A 1 21.19 15.75 -10.72
N ALA A 2 20.63 14.67 -11.32
CA ALA A 2 19.19 14.46 -11.44
C ALA A 2 18.45 14.13 -10.11
N SER A 3 19.16 13.73 -9.05
CA SER A 3 18.54 13.44 -7.75
C SER A 3 18.14 14.69 -6.97
N GLY A 4 18.85 15.80 -7.16
CA GLY A 4 18.59 17.06 -6.45
C GLY A 4 17.26 17.70 -6.86
N SER A 5 16.95 17.76 -8.16
CA SER A 5 15.69 18.33 -8.63
C SER A 5 14.48 17.49 -8.21
N LYS A 6 14.60 16.16 -8.29
CA LYS A 6 13.54 15.24 -7.86
C LYS A 6 13.26 15.33 -6.35
N TYR A 7 14.29 15.54 -5.54
CA TYR A 7 14.12 15.69 -4.08
C TYR A 7 13.30 16.93 -3.73
N GLU A 8 13.61 18.08 -4.33
CA GLU A 8 12.88 19.34 -4.08
C GLU A 8 11.42 19.26 -4.55
N GLU A 9 11.17 18.62 -5.71
CA GLU A 9 9.81 18.37 -6.20
C GLU A 9 8.98 17.52 -5.21
N LEU A 10 9.58 16.44 -4.67
CA LEU A 10 8.92 15.58 -3.69
C LEU A 10 8.64 16.31 -2.38
N ILE A 11 9.56 17.18 -1.92
CA ILE A 11 9.31 18.02 -0.74
C ILE A 11 8.11 18.93 -0.99
N ALA A 12 8.03 19.60 -2.14
CA ALA A 12 6.91 20.49 -2.45
C ALA A 12 5.56 19.75 -2.47
N GLU A 13 5.54 18.55 -3.06
CA GLU A 13 4.37 17.66 -3.05
C GLU A 13 4.00 17.21 -1.62
N ASP A 14 4.97 16.72 -0.85
CA ASP A 14 4.77 16.22 0.51
C ASP A 14 4.35 17.34 1.47
N VAL A 15 4.86 18.56 1.31
CA VAL A 15 4.41 19.75 2.06
C VAL A 15 2.94 20.00 1.78
N ALA A 16 2.51 20.00 0.52
CA ALA A 16 1.11 20.19 0.17
C ALA A 16 0.22 19.08 0.78
N TYR A 17 0.66 17.83 0.72
CA TYR A 17 -0.04 16.69 1.31
C TYR A 17 -0.14 16.80 2.83
N HIS A 18 0.97 17.10 3.51
CA HIS A 18 0.98 17.22 4.97
C HIS A 18 0.10 18.39 5.44
N LYS A 19 0.12 19.54 4.76
CA LYS A 19 -0.78 20.67 5.06
C LYS A 19 -2.25 20.30 4.91
N ALA A 20 -2.60 19.49 3.92
CA ALA A 20 -3.97 19.00 3.74
C ALA A 20 -4.36 17.98 4.82
N SER A 21 -3.42 17.15 5.28
CA SER A 21 -3.68 16.08 6.24
C SER A 21 -3.73 16.52 7.70
N THR A 22 -2.98 17.56 8.07
CA THR A 22 -2.84 18.03 9.44
C THR A 22 -3.01 19.54 9.46
N PRO A 23 -4.22 20.06 9.78
CA PRO A 23 -4.42 21.49 9.95
C PRO A 23 -3.66 22.03 11.18
N LEU A 24 -3.55 23.35 11.30
CA LEU A 24 -2.79 24.03 12.35
C LEU A 24 -3.19 23.60 13.77
N GLU A 25 -4.48 23.40 14.00
CA GLU A 25 -5.04 23.03 15.32
C GLU A 25 -4.68 21.59 15.73
N ASP A 26 -4.50 20.69 14.77
CA ASP A 26 -4.17 19.28 15.00
C ASP A 26 -2.66 19.04 15.15
N MET A 27 -1.86 20.12 15.20
CA MET A 27 -0.43 20.01 15.42
C MET A 27 -0.13 19.35 16.78
N PRO A 28 0.59 18.22 16.82
CA PRO A 28 0.94 17.58 18.09
C PRO A 28 1.83 18.46 18.96
N SER A 29 1.47 18.56 20.25
CA SER A 29 2.29 19.21 21.26
C SER A 29 3.60 18.46 21.53
N CYS A 30 4.58 19.13 22.14
CA CYS A 30 5.84 18.47 22.53
C CYS A 30 5.64 17.36 23.56
N THR A 31 4.62 17.47 24.42
CA THR A 31 4.23 16.40 25.35
C THR A 31 3.75 15.17 24.59
N ASN A 32 2.92 15.36 23.55
CA ASN A 32 2.46 14.24 22.72
C ASN A 32 3.63 13.53 22.02
N MET A 33 4.67 14.27 21.61
CA MET A 33 5.89 13.69 21.02
C MET A 33 6.74 12.95 22.05
N PHE A 34 6.85 13.50 23.26
CA PHE A 34 7.50 12.83 24.38
C PHE A 34 6.82 11.50 24.71
N ASP A 35 5.49 11.48 24.81
CA ASP A 35 4.74 10.27 25.13
C ASP A 35 4.93 9.19 24.06
N LYS A 36 4.95 9.57 22.77
CA LYS A 36 5.26 8.63 21.68
C LYS A 36 6.66 8.03 21.78
N TRP A 37 7.63 8.82 22.22
CA TRP A 37 8.99 8.33 22.45
C TRP A 37 9.06 7.41 23.67
N ALA A 38 8.46 7.80 24.80
CA ALA A 38 8.43 7.00 26.02
C ALA A 38 7.69 5.66 25.81
N GLN A 39 6.58 5.68 25.06
CA GLN A 39 5.83 4.47 24.69
C GLN A 39 6.67 3.49 23.86
N CYS A 40 7.68 3.94 23.13
CA CYS A 40 8.57 3.04 22.40
C CYS A 40 9.35 2.11 23.34
N PHE A 41 9.72 2.59 24.53
CA PHE A 41 10.43 1.78 25.55
C PHE A 41 9.49 0.92 26.40
N ALA A 42 8.18 1.03 26.22
CA ALA A 42 7.24 0.19 26.95
C ALA A 42 7.48 -1.31 26.62
N LEU A 43 7.29 -2.17 27.63
CA LEU A 43 7.54 -3.61 27.51
C LEU A 43 6.72 -4.27 26.39
N GLY A 44 5.45 -3.86 26.22
CA GLY A 44 4.57 -4.45 25.21
C GLY A 44 5.10 -4.32 23.77
N PRO A 45 5.36 -3.10 23.28
CA PRO A 45 5.98 -2.87 21.99
C PRO A 45 7.34 -3.57 21.81
N GLN A 46 8.18 -3.55 22.84
CA GLN A 46 9.52 -4.17 22.79
C GLN A 46 9.46 -5.70 22.69
N ILE A 47 8.55 -6.37 23.41
CA ILE A 47 8.36 -7.83 23.28
C ILE A 47 7.88 -8.18 21.87
N LYS A 48 6.93 -7.43 21.30
CA LYS A 48 6.46 -7.63 19.92
C LYS A 48 7.58 -7.45 18.89
N ALA A 49 8.49 -6.52 19.15
CA ALA A 49 9.65 -6.27 18.31
C ALA A 49 10.62 -7.43 18.29
N VAL A 50 10.97 -7.93 19.47
CA VAL A 50 11.84 -9.09 19.62
C VAL A 50 11.22 -10.30 18.94
N TYR A 51 9.91 -10.51 19.07
CA TYR A 51 9.20 -11.59 18.38
C TYR A 51 9.21 -11.46 16.85
N ARG A 52 9.00 -10.26 16.30
CA ARG A 52 8.87 -10.05 14.84
C ARG A 52 10.20 -9.88 14.12
N TYR A 53 11.14 -9.17 14.73
CA TYR A 53 12.38 -8.71 14.10
C TYR A 53 13.64 -9.27 14.78
N GLY A 54 13.51 -9.99 15.90
CA GLY A 54 14.65 -10.60 16.59
C GLY A 54 15.50 -9.62 17.41
N GLY A 55 15.04 -8.38 17.60
CA GLY A 55 15.76 -7.35 18.35
C GLY A 55 14.83 -6.32 18.98
N LEU A 56 15.41 -5.46 19.82
CA LEU A 56 14.71 -4.29 20.37
C LEU A 56 14.40 -3.28 19.26
N GLN A 57 13.31 -2.51 19.38
CA GLN A 57 13.00 -1.45 18.42
C GLN A 57 14.00 -0.30 18.51
N ASP A 58 14.35 0.26 17.35
CA ASP A 58 15.06 1.53 17.27
C ASP A 58 14.10 2.71 17.57
N CYS A 59 14.23 3.29 18.76
CA CYS A 59 13.41 4.44 19.20
C CYS A 59 13.99 5.82 18.80
N ARG A 60 15.05 5.85 17.99
CA ARG A 60 15.81 7.06 17.64
C ARG A 60 14.95 8.09 16.90
N ASP A 61 14.18 7.65 15.92
CA ASP A 61 13.33 8.54 15.12
C ASP A 61 12.33 9.33 15.96
N LYS A 62 11.76 8.68 16.99
CA LYS A 62 10.78 9.30 17.90
C LYS A 62 11.47 10.29 18.84
N LEU A 63 12.68 9.96 19.28
CA LEU A 63 13.49 10.86 20.10
C LEU A 63 13.87 12.12 19.32
N ASP A 64 14.20 11.98 18.03
CA ASP A 64 14.60 13.12 17.20
C ASP A 64 13.42 14.04 16.89
N ASP A 65 12.22 13.48 16.72
CA ASP A 65 10.97 14.27 16.60
C ASP A 65 10.69 15.06 17.90
N PHE A 66 10.91 14.45 19.07
CA PHE A 66 10.79 15.14 20.37
C PHE A 66 11.82 16.26 20.54
N LYS A 67 13.11 15.97 20.30
CA LYS A 67 14.18 16.97 20.38
C LYS A 67 13.90 18.16 19.46
N PHE A 68 13.42 17.90 18.25
CA PHE A 68 13.08 18.97 17.32
C PHE A 68 11.95 19.85 17.84
N CYS A 69 10.91 19.27 18.45
CA CYS A 69 9.85 20.06 19.08
C CYS A 69 10.41 21.03 20.13
N LEU A 70 11.38 20.57 20.94
CA LEU A 70 12.03 21.43 21.94
C LEU A 70 12.80 22.59 21.29
N THR A 71 13.46 22.38 20.15
CA THR A 71 14.19 23.44 19.44
C THR A 71 13.28 24.55 18.91
N MET A 72 12.01 24.24 18.62
CA MET A 72 11.05 25.20 18.06
C MET A 72 10.27 25.98 19.11
N LYS A 73 10.49 25.75 20.42
CA LYS A 73 9.66 26.31 21.51
C LYS A 73 9.50 27.85 21.44
N GLY A 74 10.52 28.57 20.97
CA GLY A 74 10.55 30.03 20.91
C GLY A 74 9.91 30.68 19.67
N MET A 75 9.47 29.91 18.67
CA MET A 75 8.91 30.43 17.42
C MET A 75 7.41 30.78 17.54
N SER A 76 6.87 31.56 16.59
CA SER A 76 5.43 31.81 16.50
C SER A 76 4.67 30.50 16.18
N PRO A 77 3.37 30.38 16.51
CA PRO A 77 2.62 29.15 16.22
C PRO A 77 2.57 28.82 14.72
N GLU A 78 2.50 29.83 13.85
CA GLU A 78 2.51 29.66 12.40
C GLU A 78 3.89 29.21 11.90
N GLU A 79 4.97 29.81 12.41
CA GLU A 79 6.34 29.42 12.05
C GLU A 79 6.66 28.00 12.54
N LYS A 80 6.21 27.64 13.75
CA LYS A 80 6.29 26.26 14.29
C LYS A 80 5.60 25.27 13.35
N TYR A 81 4.46 25.67 12.80
CA TYR A 81 3.71 24.82 11.91
C TYR A 81 4.41 24.59 10.58
N GLU A 82 4.85 25.66 9.94
CA GLU A 82 5.56 25.60 8.66
C GLU A 82 6.87 24.81 8.79
N THR A 83 7.65 25.05 9.84
CA THR A 83 8.91 24.34 10.09
C THR A 83 8.70 22.85 10.39
N TRP A 84 7.67 22.49 11.16
CA TRP A 84 7.31 21.11 11.41
C TRP A 84 6.89 20.37 10.13
N ILE A 85 5.97 20.96 9.36
CA ILE A 85 5.47 20.38 8.12
C ILE A 85 6.62 20.17 7.13
N ARG A 86 7.50 21.16 7.00
CA ARG A 86 8.68 21.06 6.15
C ARG A 86 9.60 19.90 6.56
N ARG A 87 9.96 19.79 7.85
CA ARG A 87 10.77 18.66 8.34
C ARG A 87 10.10 17.32 8.07
N LYS A 88 8.78 17.25 8.26
CA LYS A 88 8.01 16.03 8.01
C LYS A 88 8.06 15.65 6.53
N ALA A 89 7.94 16.63 5.63
CA ALA A 89 8.10 16.45 4.19
C ALA A 89 9.52 15.99 3.83
N GLU A 90 10.57 16.60 4.38
CA GLU A 90 11.97 16.17 4.16
C GLU A 90 12.20 14.71 4.61
N LYS A 91 11.63 14.32 5.77
CA LYS A 91 11.67 12.93 6.27
C LYS A 91 10.91 11.98 5.34
N THR A 92 9.74 12.36 4.85
CA THR A 92 8.97 11.55 3.89
C THR A 92 9.70 11.44 2.54
N ALA A 93 10.20 12.55 2.00
CA ALA A 93 10.93 12.57 0.73
C ALA A 93 12.20 11.70 0.78
N SER A 94 12.99 11.79 1.86
CA SER A 94 14.17 10.93 2.04
C SER A 94 13.81 9.44 2.12
N GLN A 95 12.68 9.08 2.76
CA GLN A 95 12.18 7.71 2.78
C GLN A 95 11.68 7.25 1.40
N ARG A 96 10.96 8.11 0.66
CA ARG A 96 10.47 7.82 -0.70
C ARG A 96 11.60 7.61 -1.70
N LEU A 97 12.73 8.31 -1.54
CA LEU A 97 13.94 8.12 -2.35
C LEU A 97 14.80 6.94 -1.89
N GLY A 98 14.59 6.45 -0.66
CA GLY A 98 15.30 5.30 -0.11
C GLY A 98 15.09 4.03 -0.94
N ARG A 99 16.07 3.12 -0.90
CA ARG A 99 16.01 1.83 -1.64
C ARG A 99 14.78 0.99 -1.24
N GLU A 100 14.33 1.14 -0.01
CA GLU A 100 13.21 0.40 0.59
C GLU A 100 11.84 1.02 0.31
N SER A 101 11.78 2.13 -0.45
CA SER A 101 10.53 2.75 -0.86
C SER A 101 9.68 1.82 -1.73
N SER A 102 8.40 1.73 -1.42
CA SER A 102 7.44 0.94 -2.20
C SER A 102 7.27 1.46 -3.62
N GLU A 103 7.49 2.76 -3.86
CA GLU A 103 7.40 3.36 -5.20
C GLU A 103 8.40 2.74 -6.18
N ASN A 104 9.59 2.38 -5.70
CA ASN A 104 10.60 1.72 -6.53
C ASN A 104 10.11 0.34 -6.98
N VAL A 105 9.49 -0.43 -6.08
CA VAL A 105 8.88 -1.73 -6.41
C VAL A 105 7.77 -1.56 -7.46
N TRP A 106 6.96 -0.52 -7.34
CA TRP A 106 5.90 -0.22 -8.32
C TRP A 106 6.42 0.28 -9.67
N GLN A 107 7.57 0.98 -9.70
CA GLN A 107 8.24 1.34 -10.95
C GLN A 107 8.75 0.08 -11.68
N ILE A 108 9.45 -0.81 -10.97
CA ILE A 108 9.95 -2.08 -11.52
C ILE A 108 8.79 -2.94 -12.07
N ARG A 109 7.66 -3.03 -11.34
CA ARG A 109 6.48 -3.77 -11.81
C ARG A 109 5.85 -3.16 -13.08
N ARG A 110 5.90 -1.84 -13.23
CA ARG A 110 5.38 -1.16 -14.45
C ARG A 110 6.32 -1.38 -15.63
N GLU A 111 7.62 -1.22 -15.42
CA GLU A 111 8.65 -1.44 -16.43
C GLU A 111 8.64 -2.89 -16.94
N THR A 112 8.54 -3.86 -16.04
CA THR A 112 8.41 -5.28 -16.43
C THR A 112 7.16 -5.54 -17.26
N ARG A 113 6.02 -4.89 -16.94
CA ARG A 113 4.80 -4.99 -17.75
C ARG A 113 4.97 -4.38 -19.14
N THR A 114 5.54 -3.18 -19.24
CA THR A 114 5.76 -2.52 -20.53
C THR A 114 6.77 -3.29 -21.38
N ASN A 115 7.82 -3.84 -20.77
CA ASN A 115 8.83 -4.64 -21.44
C ASN A 115 8.28 -6.00 -21.89
N ALA A 116 7.43 -6.64 -21.09
CA ALA A 116 6.74 -7.87 -21.49
C ALA A 116 5.76 -7.63 -22.65
N ALA A 117 5.12 -6.46 -22.72
CA ALA A 117 4.27 -6.08 -23.84
C ALA A 117 5.09 -5.77 -25.11
N SER A 118 6.27 -5.17 -25.00
CA SER A 118 7.12 -4.84 -26.15
C SER A 118 7.95 -6.03 -26.65
N ASN A 119 8.31 -6.99 -25.79
CA ASN A 119 9.04 -8.21 -26.13
C ASN A 119 8.48 -9.39 -25.33
N PRO A 120 7.46 -10.10 -25.83
CA PRO A 120 6.89 -11.24 -25.12
C PRO A 120 7.92 -12.38 -25.02
N PRO A 121 8.00 -13.08 -23.87
CA PRO A 121 8.85 -14.27 -23.75
C PRO A 121 8.40 -15.33 -24.76
N SER A 122 9.36 -16.05 -25.35
CA SER A 122 9.14 -17.06 -26.40
C SER A 122 8.17 -18.19 -26.02
N ILE A 123 7.90 -18.37 -24.72
CA ILE A 123 6.88 -19.28 -24.18
C ILE A 123 5.45 -18.92 -24.65
N PHE A 124 5.17 -17.65 -24.94
CA PHE A 124 3.88 -17.19 -25.48
C PHE A 124 3.83 -17.15 -27.01
N ARG A 125 4.88 -17.62 -27.70
CA ARG A 125 4.82 -17.81 -29.16
C ARG A 125 4.14 -19.16 -29.39
N PRO A 126 2.85 -19.22 -29.75
CA PRO A 126 2.26 -20.50 -30.13
C PRO A 126 3.16 -21.08 -31.25
N PRO A 127 3.48 -22.39 -31.21
CA PRO A 127 4.21 -22.98 -32.31
C PRO A 127 3.43 -22.64 -33.58
N LEU A 128 4.12 -22.04 -34.56
CA LEU A 128 3.62 -21.90 -35.92
C LEU A 128 3.56 -23.30 -36.57
N LEU A 129 2.90 -24.25 -35.92
CA LEU A 129 2.36 -25.41 -36.59
C LEU A 129 1.25 -24.83 -37.46
N GLY A 130 1.58 -24.68 -38.74
CA GLY A 130 0.62 -24.39 -39.78
C GLY A 130 -0.50 -25.42 -39.72
N LEU A 131 -1.54 -25.12 -38.96
CA LEU A 131 -2.85 -25.69 -39.15
C LEU A 131 -3.38 -25.02 -40.42
N THR A 132 -2.90 -25.51 -41.57
CA THR A 132 -3.72 -25.47 -42.77
C THR A 132 -5.04 -26.13 -42.36
N LEU A 133 -6.09 -25.32 -42.25
CA LEU A 133 -7.46 -25.79 -42.20
C LEU A 133 -7.75 -26.52 -43.53
N THR A 134 -7.22 -27.74 -43.70
CA THR A 134 -7.89 -28.69 -44.57
C THR A 134 -9.20 -28.99 -43.87
N ARG A 135 -10.28 -28.49 -44.49
CA ARG A 135 -11.66 -28.86 -44.23
C ARG A 135 -11.79 -30.38 -44.42
N ALA A 136 -11.33 -31.15 -43.43
CA ALA A 136 -11.58 -32.56 -43.33
C ALA A 136 -13.07 -32.69 -43.02
N SER A 137 -13.77 -33.26 -43.98
CA SER A 137 -15.16 -33.69 -43.92
C SER A 137 -15.48 -34.28 -42.55
N ILE A 138 -16.27 -33.55 -41.76
CA ILE A 138 -16.84 -34.06 -40.51
C ILE A 138 -17.87 -35.13 -40.91
N PRO A 139 -17.69 -36.42 -40.57
CA PRO A 139 -18.75 -37.39 -40.74
C PRO A 139 -19.93 -37.04 -39.79
N PRO A 140 -21.18 -36.95 -40.29
CA PRO A 140 -22.32 -36.61 -39.45
C PRO A 140 -22.82 -37.89 -38.75
N ALA A 141 -22.21 -38.27 -37.63
CA ALA A 141 -22.78 -39.31 -36.79
C ALA A 141 -22.20 -39.27 -35.37
N PHE A 142 -22.50 -38.22 -34.60
CA PHE A 142 -22.50 -38.27 -33.13
C PHE A 142 -23.33 -37.09 -32.58
N PHE A 143 -24.59 -37.03 -32.99
CA PHE A 143 -25.61 -36.20 -32.33
C PHE A 143 -26.56 -37.15 -31.60
N GLY A 144 -26.13 -37.60 -30.43
CA GLY A 144 -26.91 -38.41 -29.50
C GLY A 144 -26.71 -37.87 -28.09
N GLU A 145 -27.78 -37.30 -27.53
CA GLU A 145 -28.01 -37.02 -26.11
C GLU A 145 -27.08 -36.05 -25.36
N MET A 146 -27.46 -34.76 -25.39
CA MET A 146 -27.29 -33.86 -24.25
C MET A 146 -28.55 -32.99 -24.09
N ALA A 147 -29.61 -33.57 -23.56
CA ALA A 147 -30.69 -32.83 -22.92
C ALA A 147 -30.44 -32.84 -21.41
N GLY A 148 -30.26 -31.67 -20.78
CA GLY A 148 -30.32 -31.61 -19.32
C GLY A 148 -29.45 -30.61 -18.57
N TRP A 149 -29.11 -29.45 -19.12
CA TRP A 149 -28.49 -28.37 -18.32
C TRP A 149 -29.04 -26.99 -18.72
N ALA A 150 -30.34 -26.80 -18.55
CA ALA A 150 -30.98 -25.49 -18.63
C ALA A 150 -32.17 -25.39 -17.67
N GLN A 151 -31.99 -25.71 -16.39
CA GLN A 151 -33.01 -25.46 -15.38
C GLN A 151 -32.43 -25.44 -13.96
N TRP A 152 -31.76 -24.35 -13.56
CA TRP A 152 -31.80 -23.87 -12.16
C TRP A 152 -31.64 -22.36 -12.18
N GLY A 153 -32.79 -21.68 -12.25
CA GLY A 153 -32.91 -20.24 -12.06
C GLY A 153 -33.14 -19.89 -10.59
N ARG A 154 -32.78 -18.64 -10.27
CA ARG A 154 -33.53 -17.71 -9.41
C ARG A 154 -33.88 -18.22 -8.00
N LEU A 155 -32.99 -17.96 -7.04
CA LEU A 155 -33.36 -17.94 -5.61
C LEU A 155 -33.85 -16.53 -5.26
N ASP A 156 -35.18 -16.43 -5.15
CA ASP A 156 -35.89 -15.28 -4.62
C ASP A 156 -35.66 -15.12 -3.11
N LEU A 157 -35.46 -13.86 -2.71
CA LEU A 157 -35.51 -13.39 -1.33
C LEU A 157 -36.95 -13.48 -0.80
N GLY A 158 -37.16 -14.30 0.22
CA GLY A 158 -38.47 -14.48 0.87
C GLY A 158 -38.34 -14.62 2.38
N SER A 159 -38.71 -13.53 3.08
CA SER A 159 -38.97 -13.39 4.51
C SER A 159 -39.84 -14.51 5.12
N GLY A 160 -39.49 -14.96 6.33
CA GLY A 160 -40.32 -15.88 7.11
C GLY A 160 -39.79 -16.16 8.53
N SER A 161 -40.27 -15.37 9.48
CA SER A 161 -40.13 -15.56 10.94
C SER A 161 -40.92 -16.78 11.43
N ALA A 162 -40.31 -17.65 12.27
CA ALA A 162 -41.02 -18.39 13.34
C ALA A 162 -40.05 -19.13 14.30
N THR A 163 -39.98 -18.60 15.52
CA THR A 163 -39.95 -19.27 16.84
C THR A 163 -39.97 -20.81 16.95
N GLY A 164 -39.23 -21.33 17.95
CA GLY A 164 -39.53 -22.58 18.68
C GLY A 164 -38.34 -23.54 18.78
N ALA A 165 -37.56 -23.54 19.86
CA ALA A 165 -37.78 -24.22 21.14
C ALA A 165 -37.46 -25.74 21.15
N LEU A 166 -36.50 -26.05 22.05
CA LEU A 166 -36.40 -27.22 22.94
C LEU A 166 -35.87 -28.59 22.47
N LYS A 167 -34.93 -29.07 23.32
CA LYS A 167 -34.52 -30.44 23.65
C LYS A 167 -33.64 -31.14 22.59
N ARG A 168 -32.47 -31.64 22.95
CA ARG A 168 -32.11 -32.34 24.20
C ARG A 168 -30.62 -32.23 24.47
#